data_AF-Q1AXV4-F1
#
_entry.id   AF-Q1AXV4-F1
#
_cell.length_a   1.000
_cell.length_b   1.000
_cell.length_c   1.000
_cell.angle_alpha   90.00
_cell.angle_beta   90.00
_cell.angle_gamma   90.00
#
_symmetry.space_group_name_H-M   'P 1'
#
loop_
_entity.id
_entity.type
_entity.pdbx_description
1 polymer ?
#
loop_
_entity_poly.entity_id
_entity_poly.type
_entity_poly.pdbx_seq_one_letter_code
_entity_poly.pdbx_strand_id
1 'polypeptide(L)'
;MSVLEALGPPPDAAAILERVPELEPSRGLGQSPYHHLDTFGHTLEVVRRVDEELRAGTLGARVGPGRVEGLRLAALLHDVAKPVTRGELGGRVLFVAHDSVGALLVRRVCRRLGLAALPTDMAVTLTALHLKIGFMEHPEADYPPRRLALAAGPFGEELAVLSWADRLAAQGPRLKDEHIERHRRLCGRFLRASRELGPHPPPEYGGLARRLPGSPEAELGYVAALARLIAARGGGGDPLELARRLL
;
A
#
# COMPACT_ATOMS: atom_id res chain seq x y z
N MET A 1 -4.18 -23.90 0.83
CA MET A 1 -4.45 -22.64 0.11
C MET A 1 -3.43 -21.61 0.56
N SER A 2 -2.73 -20.97 -0.37
CA SER A 2 -1.84 -19.83 -0.11
C SER A 2 -2.66 -18.56 0.19
N VAL A 3 -2.03 -17.54 0.78
CA VAL A 3 -2.72 -16.25 1.00
C VAL A 3 -3.15 -15.61 -0.33
N LEU A 4 -2.35 -15.77 -1.40
CA LEU A 4 -2.64 -15.18 -2.70
C LEU A 4 -3.84 -15.84 -3.38
N GLU A 5 -4.00 -17.15 -3.19
CA GLU A 5 -5.20 -17.89 -3.63
C GLU A 5 -6.45 -17.42 -2.85
N ALA A 6 -6.30 -17.21 -1.53
CA ALA A 6 -7.39 -16.73 -0.68
C ALA A 6 -7.85 -15.29 -1.01
N LEU A 7 -7.04 -14.52 -1.75
CA LEU A 7 -7.38 -13.18 -2.23
C LEU A 7 -8.15 -13.15 -3.55
N GLY A 8 -8.45 -14.30 -4.14
CA GLY A 8 -9.30 -14.37 -5.33
C GLY A 8 -10.71 -13.82 -5.06
N PRO A 9 -11.45 -13.37 -6.08
CA PRO A 9 -12.80 -12.83 -5.87
C PRO A 9 -13.86 -13.95 -5.72
N PRO A 10 -14.65 -13.99 -4.61
CA PRO A 10 -14.57 -13.15 -3.42
C PRO A 10 -13.49 -13.64 -2.43
N PRO A 11 -12.84 -12.72 -1.68
CA PRO A 11 -11.77 -13.10 -0.76
C PRO A 11 -12.27 -14.02 0.36
N ASP A 12 -11.53 -15.09 0.63
CA ASP A 12 -11.82 -16.05 1.70
C ASP A 12 -11.28 -15.51 3.04
N ALA A 13 -12.17 -14.88 3.80
CA ALA A 13 -11.82 -14.26 5.08
C ALA A 13 -11.22 -15.26 6.09
N ALA A 14 -11.69 -16.51 6.12
CA ALA A 14 -11.20 -17.50 7.08
C ALA A 14 -9.79 -17.95 6.72
N ALA A 15 -9.54 -18.27 5.44
CA ALA A 15 -8.22 -18.62 4.96
C ALA A 15 -7.22 -17.45 5.10
N ILE A 16 -7.68 -16.21 4.89
CA ILE A 16 -6.87 -15.01 5.10
C ILE A 16 -6.42 -14.89 6.56
N LEU A 17 -7.33 -15.01 7.53
CA LEU A 17 -7.00 -14.86 8.96
C LEU A 17 -6.10 -16.00 9.46
N GLU A 18 -6.28 -17.21 8.95
CA GLU A 18 -5.37 -18.34 9.24
C GLU A 18 -3.93 -18.03 8.80
N ARG A 19 -3.77 -17.39 7.63
CA ARG A 19 -2.44 -17.10 7.05
C ARG A 19 -1.85 -15.77 7.52
N VAL A 20 -2.69 -14.80 7.88
CA VAL A 20 -2.31 -13.45 8.31
C VAL A 20 -3.03 -13.13 9.64
N PRO A 21 -2.65 -13.82 10.74
CA PRO A 21 -3.26 -13.59 12.06
C PRO A 21 -3.05 -12.15 12.57
N GLU A 22 -2.09 -11.41 11.99
CA GLU A 22 -1.87 -9.99 12.27
C GLU A 22 -3.09 -9.11 11.92
N LEU A 23 -4.05 -9.62 11.13
CA LEU A 23 -5.31 -8.94 10.81
C LEU A 23 -6.44 -9.24 11.80
N GLU A 24 -6.33 -10.27 12.65
CA GLU A 24 -7.38 -10.63 13.61
C GLU A 24 -7.76 -9.44 14.53
N PRO A 25 -6.81 -8.64 15.06
CA PRO A 25 -7.15 -7.49 15.90
C PRO A 25 -7.91 -6.37 15.18
N SER A 26 -8.02 -6.41 13.85
CA SER A 26 -8.80 -5.45 13.06
C SER A 26 -10.30 -5.78 13.06
N ARG A 27 -10.71 -6.97 13.51
CA ARG A 27 -12.12 -7.34 13.66
C ARG A 27 -12.76 -6.58 14.82
N GLY A 28 -13.92 -5.99 14.57
CA GLY A 28 -14.62 -5.14 15.54
C GLY A 28 -13.91 -3.81 15.85
N LEU A 29 -12.77 -3.53 15.22
CA LEU A 29 -12.08 -2.26 15.38
C LEU A 29 -12.86 -1.17 14.62
N GLY A 30 -13.53 -0.32 15.38
CA GLY A 30 -14.29 0.81 14.85
C GLY A 30 -13.41 1.80 14.09
N GLN A 31 -14.02 2.46 13.10
CA GLN A 31 -13.36 3.40 12.21
C GLN A 31 -13.99 4.80 12.30
N SER A 32 -13.45 5.76 11.55
CA SER A 32 -14.03 7.10 11.47
C SER A 32 -15.42 7.07 10.80
N PRO A 33 -16.26 8.09 10.98
CA PRO A 33 -17.62 8.13 10.38
C PRO A 33 -17.66 8.15 8.84
N TYR A 34 -16.51 8.16 8.17
CA TYR A 34 -16.40 7.93 6.73
C TYR A 34 -16.49 6.45 6.36
N HIS A 35 -16.44 5.56 7.34
CA HIS A 35 -16.47 4.11 7.17
C HIS A 35 -17.76 3.52 7.72
N HIS A 36 -18.34 2.57 6.99
CA HIS A 36 -19.51 1.79 7.44
C HIS A 36 -19.16 0.40 7.97
N LEU A 37 -17.93 -0.07 7.73
CA LEU A 37 -17.40 -1.36 8.18
C LEU A 37 -16.35 -1.16 9.27
N ASP A 38 -16.12 -2.21 10.06
CA ASP A 38 -14.92 -2.31 10.89
C ASP A 38 -13.65 -2.37 10.03
N THR A 39 -12.48 -2.26 10.66
CA THR A 39 -11.21 -2.22 9.92
C THR A 39 -11.00 -3.48 9.07
N PHE A 40 -11.32 -4.68 9.57
CA PHE A 40 -11.14 -5.91 8.78
C PHE A 40 -12.12 -6.02 7.60
N GLY A 41 -13.40 -5.71 7.81
CA GLY A 41 -14.41 -5.69 6.75
C GLY A 41 -14.09 -4.67 5.66
N HIS A 42 -13.62 -3.48 6.07
CA HIS A 42 -13.10 -2.47 5.14
C HIS A 42 -11.95 -3.02 4.30
N THR A 43 -10.95 -3.65 4.92
CA THR A 43 -9.82 -4.26 4.20
C THR A 43 -10.29 -5.26 3.13
N LEU A 44 -11.25 -6.15 3.44
CA LEU A 44 -11.80 -7.09 2.46
C LEU A 44 -12.55 -6.37 1.32
N GLU A 45 -13.28 -5.31 1.65
CA GLU A 45 -13.93 -4.47 0.65
C GLU A 45 -12.91 -3.76 -0.24
N VAL A 46 -11.79 -3.27 0.28
CA VAL A 46 -10.69 -2.69 -0.54
C VAL A 46 -10.15 -3.72 -1.53
N VAL A 47 -9.92 -4.96 -1.11
CA VAL A 47 -9.48 -6.05 -2.02
C VAL A 47 -10.51 -6.26 -3.15
N ARG A 48 -11.80 -6.29 -2.82
CA ARG A 48 -12.89 -6.42 -3.80
C ARG A 48 -12.92 -5.24 -4.78
N ARG A 49 -12.77 -4.01 -4.28
CA ARG A 49 -12.75 -2.76 -5.08
C ARG A 49 -11.54 -2.67 -5.99
N VAL A 50 -10.38 -3.19 -5.57
CA VAL A 50 -9.21 -3.31 -6.44
C VAL A 50 -9.56 -4.14 -7.67
N ASP A 51 -10.16 -5.33 -7.48
CA ASP A 51 -10.54 -6.18 -8.61
C ASP A 51 -11.60 -5.55 -9.51
N GLU A 52 -12.55 -4.82 -8.94
CA GLU A 52 -13.53 -4.05 -9.71
C GLU A 52 -12.87 -2.97 -10.56
N GLU A 53 -11.94 -2.20 -10.00
CA GLU A 53 -11.23 -1.16 -10.74
C GLU A 53 -10.34 -1.77 -11.83
N LEU A 54 -9.67 -2.90 -11.58
CA LEU A 54 -8.87 -3.59 -12.59
C LEU A 54 -9.73 -4.08 -13.78
N ARG A 55 -10.99 -4.45 -13.55
CA ARG A 55 -11.93 -4.84 -14.61
C ARG A 55 -12.55 -3.63 -15.33
N ALA A 56 -12.92 -2.59 -14.58
CA ALA A 56 -13.65 -1.44 -15.10
C ALA A 56 -12.72 -0.40 -15.75
N GLY A 57 -11.49 -0.26 -15.25
CA GLY A 57 -10.50 0.70 -15.74
C GLY A 57 -10.94 2.16 -15.59
N THR A 58 -11.73 2.51 -14.56
CA THR A 58 -12.36 3.83 -14.45
C THR A 58 -11.37 4.98 -14.29
N LEU A 59 -10.20 4.71 -13.72
CA LEU A 59 -9.08 5.64 -13.62
C LEU A 59 -8.18 5.64 -14.87
N GLY A 60 -8.30 4.64 -15.74
CA GLY A 60 -7.35 4.41 -16.83
C GLY A 60 -5.94 4.07 -16.33
N ALA A 61 -5.84 3.43 -15.15
CA ALA A 61 -4.58 2.91 -14.63
C ALA A 61 -4.10 1.70 -15.45
N ARG A 62 -2.78 1.55 -15.60
CA ARG A 62 -2.14 0.54 -16.46
C ARG A 62 -1.42 -0.50 -15.61
N VAL A 63 -2.17 -1.32 -14.89
CA VAL A 63 -1.63 -2.40 -14.05
C VAL A 63 -1.45 -3.67 -14.87
N GLY A 64 -0.21 -4.17 -14.95
CA GLY A 64 0.09 -5.41 -15.68
C GLY A 64 -0.34 -6.68 -14.91
N PRO A 65 -0.57 -7.81 -15.61
CA PRO A 65 -1.03 -9.06 -14.96
C PRO A 65 -0.09 -9.56 -13.86
N GLY A 66 1.23 -9.44 -14.04
CA GLY A 66 2.24 -9.79 -13.03
C GLY A 66 2.29 -8.86 -11.80
N ARG A 67 1.41 -7.87 -11.72
CA ARG A 67 1.31 -6.89 -10.63
C ARG A 67 0.05 -7.08 -9.77
N VAL A 68 -0.95 -7.79 -10.29
CA VAL A 68 -2.27 -7.92 -9.67
C VAL A 68 -2.18 -8.56 -8.29
N GLU A 69 -1.43 -9.66 -8.15
CA GLU A 69 -1.28 -10.35 -6.87
C GLU A 69 -0.59 -9.47 -5.80
N GLY A 70 0.45 -8.73 -6.19
CA GLY A 70 1.11 -7.77 -5.31
C GLY A 70 0.19 -6.63 -4.88
N LEU A 71 -0.68 -6.15 -5.78
CA LEU A 71 -1.65 -5.11 -5.50
C LEU A 71 -2.77 -5.61 -4.56
N ARG A 72 -3.26 -6.84 -4.76
CA ARG A 72 -4.22 -7.47 -3.82
C ARG A 72 -3.60 -7.65 -2.44
N LEU A 73 -2.34 -8.08 -2.37
CA LEU A 73 -1.59 -8.20 -1.12
C LEU A 73 -1.44 -6.83 -0.43
N ALA A 74 -1.11 -5.78 -1.19
CA ALA A 74 -1.06 -4.42 -0.66
C ALA A 74 -2.41 -3.95 -0.13
N ALA A 75 -3.51 -4.23 -0.84
CA ALA A 75 -4.87 -3.93 -0.38
C ALA A 75 -5.21 -4.66 0.91
N LEU A 76 -4.83 -5.93 1.04
CA LEU A 76 -5.02 -6.71 2.26
C LEU A 76 -4.27 -6.10 3.46
N LEU A 77 -3.08 -5.54 3.23
CA LEU A 77 -2.18 -5.15 4.32
C LEU A 77 -2.08 -3.63 4.55
N HIS A 78 -2.73 -2.79 3.73
CA HIS A 78 -2.54 -1.33 3.77
C HIS A 78 -2.78 -0.73 5.17
N ASP A 79 -3.71 -1.32 5.92
CA ASP A 79 -4.15 -0.89 7.24
C ASP A 79 -3.78 -1.86 8.37
N VAL A 80 -2.87 -2.81 8.13
CA VAL A 80 -2.51 -3.87 9.09
C VAL A 80 -2.05 -3.34 10.45
N ALA A 81 -1.53 -2.11 10.50
CA ALA A 81 -1.06 -1.48 11.74
C ALA A 81 -2.11 -0.63 12.47
N LYS A 82 -3.32 -0.42 11.94
CA LYS A 82 -4.36 0.35 12.64
C LYS A 82 -4.59 -0.14 14.08
N PRO A 83 -4.71 -1.45 14.37
CA PRO A 83 -4.92 -1.91 15.74
C PRO A 83 -3.81 -1.51 16.72
N VAL A 84 -2.54 -1.63 16.31
CA VAL A 84 -1.38 -1.37 17.17
C VAL A 84 -1.00 0.11 17.27
N THR A 85 -1.58 0.96 16.40
CA THR A 85 -1.35 2.41 16.37
C THR A 85 -2.58 3.21 16.80
N ARG A 86 -3.62 2.54 17.29
CA ARG A 86 -4.83 3.16 17.81
C ARG A 86 -4.48 4.02 19.03
N GLY A 87 -4.81 5.30 18.94
CA GLY A 87 -4.77 6.25 20.04
C GLY A 87 -6.08 7.00 20.17
N GLU A 88 -6.23 7.75 21.26
CA GLU A 88 -7.37 8.62 21.50
C GLU A 88 -6.87 10.00 21.96
N LEU A 89 -7.36 11.06 21.32
CA LEU A 89 -7.04 12.44 21.68
C LEU A 89 -8.32 13.27 21.65
N GLY A 90 -8.70 13.84 22.80
CA GLY A 90 -9.90 14.66 22.93
C GLY A 90 -11.19 13.94 22.49
N GLY A 91 -11.33 12.65 22.83
CA GLY A 91 -12.47 11.82 22.45
C GLY A 91 -12.51 11.37 20.98
N ARG A 92 -11.46 11.65 20.20
CA ARG A 92 -11.33 11.20 18.81
C ARG A 92 -10.33 10.06 18.70
N VAL A 93 -10.75 8.97 18.06
CA VAL A 93 -9.87 7.86 17.71
C VAL A 93 -8.94 8.27 16.56
N LEU A 94 -7.65 7.99 16.71
CA LEU A 94 -6.59 8.29 15.75
C LEU A 94 -5.75 7.04 15.51
N PHE A 95 -5.13 6.96 14.33
CA PHE A 95 -4.20 5.87 13.95
C PHE A 95 -2.89 6.49 13.49
N VAL A 96 -2.07 6.95 14.44
CA VAL A 96 -0.89 7.76 14.12
C VAL A 96 0.22 6.85 13.57
N ALA A 97 0.79 7.23 12.42
CA ALA A 97 1.88 6.51 11.74
C ALA A 97 1.58 5.05 11.36
N HIS A 98 0.30 4.67 11.21
CA HIS A 98 -0.09 3.31 10.81
C HIS A 98 0.43 2.93 9.41
N ASP A 99 0.63 3.89 8.51
CA ASP A 99 1.28 3.67 7.22
C ASP A 99 2.73 3.17 7.39
N SER A 100 3.50 3.85 8.23
CA SER A 100 4.93 3.58 8.45
C SER A 100 5.16 2.33 9.30
N VAL A 101 4.38 2.17 10.37
CA VAL A 101 4.37 0.94 11.19
C VAL A 101 3.85 -0.24 10.37
N GLY A 102 2.86 -0.01 9.51
CA GLY A 102 2.29 -1.00 8.59
C GLY A 102 3.34 -1.57 7.65
N ALA A 103 4.17 -0.73 7.05
CA ALA A 103 5.27 -1.18 6.20
C ALA A 103 6.24 -2.15 6.91
N LEU A 104 6.48 -1.96 8.23
CA LEU A 104 7.29 -2.87 9.04
C LEU A 104 6.58 -4.21 9.31
N LEU A 105 5.27 -4.18 9.54
CA LEU A 105 4.47 -5.39 9.72
C LEU A 105 4.35 -6.19 8.43
N VAL A 106 4.16 -5.51 7.29
CA VAL A 106 4.14 -6.13 5.96
C VAL A 106 5.41 -6.93 5.71
N ARG A 107 6.60 -6.38 6.02
CA ARG A 107 7.86 -7.12 5.93
C ARG A 107 7.81 -8.45 6.69
N ARG A 108 7.34 -8.42 7.95
CA ARG A 108 7.26 -9.62 8.80
C ARG A 108 6.31 -10.65 8.22
N VAL A 109 5.14 -10.21 7.77
CA VAL A 109 4.13 -11.07 7.11
C VAL A 109 4.72 -11.71 5.85
N CYS A 110 5.25 -10.90 4.93
CA CYS A 110 5.81 -11.38 3.66
C CYS A 110 6.97 -12.35 3.88
N ARG A 111 7.85 -12.08 4.86
CA ARG A 111 8.94 -12.98 5.23
C ARG A 111 8.44 -14.30 5.80
N ARG A 112 7.46 -14.26 6.73
CA ARG A 112 6.84 -15.46 7.31
C ARG A 112 6.16 -16.33 6.26
N LEU A 113 5.56 -15.70 5.26
CA LEU A 113 4.89 -16.36 4.14
C LEU A 113 5.82 -16.76 2.98
N GLY A 114 7.12 -16.41 3.04
CA GLY A 114 8.09 -16.75 2.01
C GLY A 114 7.81 -16.09 0.65
N LEU A 115 7.24 -14.88 0.64
CA LEU A 115 6.86 -14.21 -0.60
C LEU A 115 8.07 -13.71 -1.40
N ALA A 116 7.90 -13.63 -2.71
CA ALA A 116 8.91 -13.13 -3.63
C ALA A 116 9.20 -11.63 -3.42
N ALA A 117 10.34 -11.16 -3.94
CA ALA A 117 10.76 -9.77 -3.77
C ALA A 117 9.75 -8.78 -4.36
N LEU A 118 9.21 -9.07 -5.55
CA LEU A 118 8.34 -8.13 -6.26
C LEU A 118 7.00 -7.83 -5.55
N PRO A 119 6.20 -8.83 -5.14
CA PRO A 119 5.00 -8.58 -4.33
C PRO A 119 5.33 -7.93 -2.99
N THR A 120 6.46 -8.29 -2.37
CA THR A 120 6.88 -7.72 -1.08
C THR A 120 7.24 -6.24 -1.21
N ASP A 121 8.06 -5.87 -2.20
CA ASP A 121 8.42 -4.48 -2.49
C ASP A 121 7.17 -3.63 -2.72
N MET A 122 6.25 -4.15 -3.56
CA MET A 122 4.99 -3.49 -3.84
C MET A 122 4.15 -3.31 -2.57
N ALA A 123 3.90 -4.36 -1.82
CA ALA A 123 3.09 -4.28 -0.61
C ALA A 123 3.68 -3.32 0.43
N VAL A 124 5.00 -3.33 0.63
CA VAL A 124 5.69 -2.41 1.57
C VAL A 124 5.56 -0.97 1.08
N THR A 125 5.84 -0.72 -0.20
CA THR A 125 5.74 0.61 -0.81
C THR A 125 4.34 1.17 -0.70
N LEU A 126 3.35 0.40 -1.17
CA LEU A 126 1.98 0.87 -1.26
C LEU A 126 1.38 1.08 0.13
N THR A 127 1.68 0.20 1.09
CA THR A 127 1.29 0.40 2.51
C THR A 127 1.90 1.68 3.08
N ALA A 128 3.17 1.99 2.80
CA ALA A 128 3.79 3.23 3.29
C ALA A 128 3.20 4.51 2.64
N LEU A 129 2.56 4.40 1.48
CA LEU A 129 2.11 5.53 0.67
C LEU A 129 0.59 5.65 0.51
N HIS A 130 -0.20 4.69 1.01
CA HIS A 130 -1.62 4.55 0.66
C HIS A 130 -2.46 5.81 0.97
N LEU A 131 -2.15 6.54 2.04
CA LEU A 131 -2.84 7.78 2.40
C LEU A 131 -2.46 8.98 1.51
N LYS A 132 -1.28 8.97 0.91
CA LYS A 132 -0.59 10.20 0.47
C LYS A 132 -1.28 10.89 -0.70
N ILE A 133 -1.95 10.14 -1.60
CA ILE A 133 -2.74 10.74 -2.68
C ILE A 133 -3.87 11.62 -2.10
N GLY A 134 -4.52 11.17 -1.03
CA GLY A 134 -5.59 11.93 -0.38
C GLY A 134 -5.13 13.24 0.26
N PHE A 135 -3.84 13.36 0.59
CA PHE A 135 -3.25 14.51 1.26
C PHE A 135 -2.37 15.38 0.36
N MET A 136 -2.16 15.04 -0.92
CA MET A 136 -1.16 15.71 -1.77
C MET A 136 -1.45 17.20 -2.08
N GLU A 137 -2.69 17.66 -1.84
CA GLU A 137 -3.08 19.07 -1.97
C GLU A 137 -3.05 19.82 -0.62
N HIS A 138 -2.74 19.14 0.48
CA HIS A 138 -2.63 19.79 1.78
C HIS A 138 -1.38 20.70 1.79
N PRO A 139 -1.45 21.94 2.31
CA PRO A 139 -0.31 22.86 2.34
C PRO A 139 0.92 22.28 3.04
N GLU A 140 0.68 21.45 4.07
CA GLU A 140 1.70 20.79 4.89
C GLU A 140 2.00 19.34 4.44
N ALA A 141 1.68 18.98 3.20
CA ALA A 141 1.89 17.61 2.72
C ALA A 141 3.37 17.27 2.57
N ASP A 142 3.83 16.23 3.29
CA ASP A 142 5.19 15.71 3.17
C ASP A 142 5.51 15.12 1.78
N TYR A 143 4.47 14.84 0.98
CA TYR A 143 4.55 14.24 -0.35
C TYR A 143 3.73 15.03 -1.38
N PRO A 144 4.30 16.11 -1.96
CA PRO A 144 3.72 16.72 -3.16
C PRO A 144 3.73 15.70 -4.33
N PRO A 145 2.90 15.89 -5.37
CA PRO A 145 2.68 14.88 -6.42
C PRO A 145 3.97 14.31 -7.03
N ARG A 146 4.95 15.16 -7.34
CA ARG A 146 6.24 14.72 -7.90
C ARG A 146 7.06 13.86 -6.93
N ARG A 147 7.10 14.22 -5.64
CA ARG A 147 7.80 13.43 -4.62
C ARG A 147 7.11 12.10 -4.38
N LEU A 148 5.78 12.11 -4.34
CA LEU A 148 4.98 10.89 -4.20
C LEU A 148 5.24 9.93 -5.37
N ALA A 149 5.29 10.45 -6.59
CA ALA A 149 5.60 9.65 -7.76
C ALA A 149 7.01 9.05 -7.72
N LEU A 150 8.03 9.81 -7.29
CA LEU A 150 9.38 9.27 -7.06
C LEU A 150 9.39 8.15 -6.00
N ALA A 151 8.62 8.31 -4.92
CA ALA A 151 8.52 7.32 -3.85
C ALA A 151 7.77 6.05 -4.30
N ALA A 152 6.70 6.20 -5.06
CA ALA A 152 5.96 5.08 -5.64
C ALA A 152 6.82 4.34 -6.69
N GLY A 153 7.66 5.07 -7.41
CA GLY A 153 8.54 4.53 -8.45
C GLY A 153 7.74 3.68 -9.45
N PRO A 154 8.14 2.42 -9.71
CA PRO A 154 7.47 1.58 -10.69
C PRO A 154 6.05 1.16 -10.31
N PHE A 155 5.55 1.53 -9.11
CA PHE A 155 4.23 1.13 -8.60
C PHE A 155 3.20 2.28 -8.57
N GLY A 156 3.41 3.33 -9.38
CA GLY A 156 2.50 4.47 -9.43
C GLY A 156 1.09 4.10 -9.91
N GLU A 157 0.96 3.22 -10.89
CA GLU A 157 -0.35 2.76 -11.37
C GLU A 157 -1.11 2.01 -10.27
N GLU A 158 -0.42 1.12 -9.56
CA GLU A 158 -0.96 0.32 -8.46
C GLU A 158 -1.32 1.17 -7.25
N LEU A 159 -0.52 2.20 -6.91
CA LEU A 159 -0.84 3.14 -5.84
C LEU A 159 -2.13 3.92 -6.12
N ALA A 160 -2.33 4.34 -7.37
CA ALA A 160 -3.55 5.04 -7.77
C ALA A 160 -4.79 4.13 -7.64
N VAL A 161 -4.67 2.86 -8.05
CA VAL A 161 -5.74 1.86 -7.91
C VAL A 161 -6.04 1.58 -6.44
N LEU A 162 -5.02 1.33 -5.62
CA LEU A 162 -5.21 1.08 -4.18
C LEU A 162 -5.91 2.26 -3.49
N SER A 163 -5.41 3.47 -3.71
CA SER A 163 -5.98 4.69 -3.11
C SER A 163 -7.44 4.93 -3.54
N TRP A 164 -7.78 4.59 -4.78
CA TRP A 164 -9.14 4.70 -5.28
C TRP A 164 -10.06 3.64 -4.70
N ALA A 165 -9.59 2.39 -4.66
CA ALA A 165 -10.31 1.28 -4.06
C ALA A 165 -10.60 1.53 -2.56
N ASP A 166 -9.61 2.03 -1.82
CA ASP A 166 -9.74 2.42 -0.41
C ASP A 166 -10.82 3.49 -0.20
N ARG A 167 -10.79 4.55 -1.01
CA ARG A 167 -11.84 5.59 -0.99
C ARG A 167 -13.22 5.03 -1.26
N LEU A 168 -13.35 4.14 -2.23
CA LEU A 168 -14.63 3.54 -2.62
C LEU A 168 -15.11 2.50 -1.60
N ALA A 169 -14.25 1.89 -0.81
CA ALA A 169 -14.61 0.92 0.22
C ALA A 169 -15.22 1.59 1.46
N ALA A 170 -14.84 2.83 1.77
CA ALA A 170 -15.24 3.48 3.01
C ALA A 170 -16.77 3.59 3.18
N GLN A 171 -17.53 4.06 2.16
CA GLN A 171 -19.01 4.14 2.09
C GLN A 171 -19.77 4.52 3.39
N GLY A 172 -19.15 5.24 4.32
CA GLY A 172 -19.80 5.70 5.55
C GLY A 172 -20.69 6.90 5.32
N PRO A 173 -21.56 7.25 6.30
CA PRO A 173 -22.57 8.30 6.15
C PRO A 173 -22.01 9.71 5.89
N ARG A 174 -20.73 9.96 6.19
CA ARG A 174 -20.06 11.23 5.88
C ARG A 174 -19.36 11.24 4.52
N LEU A 175 -19.23 10.10 3.86
CA LEU A 175 -18.73 10.05 2.49
C LEU A 175 -19.83 10.57 1.55
N LYS A 176 -19.45 11.45 0.63
CA LYS A 176 -20.36 12.12 -0.30
C LYS A 176 -19.75 12.04 -1.68
N ASP A 177 -20.57 12.19 -2.72
CA ASP A 177 -20.10 12.14 -4.11
C ASP A 177 -19.01 13.18 -4.40
N GLU A 178 -19.09 14.36 -3.79
CA GLU A 178 -18.05 15.39 -3.89
C GLU A 178 -16.67 14.91 -3.40
N HIS A 179 -16.63 14.09 -2.35
CA HIS A 179 -15.40 13.51 -1.82
C HIS A 179 -14.84 12.45 -2.76
N ILE A 180 -15.73 11.62 -3.35
CA ILE A 180 -15.36 10.58 -4.31
C ILE A 180 -14.80 11.23 -5.57
N GLU A 181 -15.50 12.20 -6.14
CA GLU A 181 -15.10 12.89 -7.36
C GLU A 181 -13.81 13.71 -7.15
N ARG A 182 -13.66 14.37 -5.99
CA ARG A 182 -12.37 14.98 -5.62
C ARG A 182 -11.25 13.94 -5.59
N HIS A 183 -11.44 12.80 -4.94
CA HIS A 183 -10.41 11.77 -4.83
C HIS A 183 -10.06 11.16 -6.19
N ARG A 184 -11.05 11.00 -7.07
CA ARG A 184 -10.82 10.57 -8.47
C ARG A 184 -9.90 11.56 -9.21
N ARG A 185 -10.16 12.86 -9.09
CA ARG A 185 -9.27 13.91 -9.66
C ARG A 185 -7.86 13.85 -9.07
N LEU A 186 -7.73 13.58 -7.77
CA LEU A 186 -6.44 13.41 -7.11
C LEU A 186 -5.67 12.22 -7.70
N CYS A 187 -6.29 11.05 -7.83
CA CYS A 187 -5.68 9.88 -8.47
C CYS A 187 -5.25 10.19 -9.91
N GLY A 188 -6.10 10.86 -10.71
CA GLY A 188 -5.76 11.23 -12.09
C GLY A 188 -4.60 12.23 -12.19
N ARG A 189 -4.52 13.20 -11.28
CA ARG A 189 -3.38 14.12 -11.18
C ARG A 189 -2.09 13.40 -10.80
N PHE A 190 -2.16 12.49 -9.83
CA PHE A 190 -1.01 11.69 -9.41
C PHE A 190 -0.51 10.79 -10.55
N LEU A 191 -1.41 10.11 -11.27
CA LEU A 191 -1.06 9.28 -12.44
C LEU A 191 -0.34 10.09 -13.52
N ARG A 192 -0.79 11.31 -13.81
CA ARG A 192 -0.07 12.20 -14.75
C ARG A 192 1.34 12.50 -14.27
N ALA A 193 1.49 12.92 -13.01
CA ALA A 193 2.81 13.20 -12.43
C ALA A 193 3.73 11.96 -12.43
N SER A 194 3.18 10.77 -12.16
CA SER A 194 3.93 9.51 -12.20
C SER A 194 4.40 9.16 -13.60
N ARG A 195 3.56 9.35 -14.62
CA ARG A 195 3.89 9.07 -16.02
C ARG A 195 4.87 10.10 -16.60
N GLU A 196 4.77 11.36 -16.21
CA GLU A 196 5.67 12.45 -16.62
C GLU A 196 7.11 12.24 -16.15
N LEU A 197 7.32 11.58 -15.01
CA LEU A 197 8.66 11.22 -14.53
C LEU A 197 9.30 10.07 -15.33
N GLY A 198 8.58 9.51 -16.31
CA GLY A 198 9.06 8.49 -17.21
C GLY A 198 8.91 7.07 -16.64
N PRO A 199 9.24 6.04 -17.42
CA PRO A 199 9.25 4.69 -16.87
C PRO A 199 10.28 4.63 -15.75
N HIS A 200 9.81 4.38 -14.53
CA HIS A 200 10.70 4.08 -13.42
C HIS A 200 11.39 2.74 -13.70
N PRO A 201 12.72 2.64 -13.49
CA PRO A 201 13.44 1.41 -13.77
C PRO A 201 12.81 0.24 -12.99
N PRO A 202 12.78 -0.96 -13.58
CA PRO A 202 12.30 -2.13 -12.86
C PRO A 202 13.20 -2.36 -11.63
N PRO A 203 12.63 -2.86 -10.52
CA PRO A 203 13.44 -3.12 -9.32
C PRO A 203 14.58 -4.11 -9.59
N GLU A 204 15.81 -3.76 -9.22
CA GLU A 204 17.01 -4.58 -9.46
C GLU A 204 17.28 -5.58 -8.32
N TYR A 205 16.35 -6.51 -8.06
CA TYR A 205 16.50 -7.48 -6.96
C TYR A 205 17.74 -8.37 -7.10
N GLY A 206 18.13 -8.76 -8.31
CA GLY A 206 19.36 -9.54 -8.53
C GLY A 206 20.63 -8.77 -8.11
N GLY A 207 20.62 -7.45 -8.25
CA GLY A 207 21.70 -6.58 -7.77
C GLY A 207 21.75 -6.50 -6.24
N LEU A 208 20.58 -6.52 -5.58
CA LEU A 208 20.46 -6.63 -4.13
C LEU A 208 20.89 -8.01 -3.62
N ALA A 209 20.45 -9.09 -4.27
CA ALA A 209 20.80 -10.46 -3.91
C ALA A 209 22.32 -10.69 -3.91
N ARG A 210 23.04 -10.15 -4.90
CA ARG A 210 24.51 -10.21 -4.93
C ARG A 210 25.18 -9.45 -3.79
N ARG A 211 24.56 -8.38 -3.29
CA ARG A 211 25.07 -7.56 -2.19
C ARG A 211 24.68 -8.11 -0.81
N LEU A 212 23.61 -8.90 -0.74
CA LEU A 212 23.01 -9.46 0.47
C LEU A 212 22.82 -10.98 0.33
N PRO A 213 23.91 -11.76 0.14
CA PRO A 213 23.83 -13.19 -0.13
C PRO A 213 23.12 -13.94 1.02
N GLY A 214 22.25 -14.89 0.67
CA GLY A 214 21.48 -15.69 1.63
C GLY A 214 20.23 -15.00 2.19
N SER A 215 19.96 -13.74 1.80
CA SER A 215 18.74 -13.06 2.22
C SER A 215 17.50 -13.66 1.54
N PRO A 216 16.39 -13.87 2.28
CA PRO A 216 15.12 -14.24 1.67
C PRO A 216 14.64 -13.20 0.65
N GLU A 217 13.93 -13.63 -0.39
CA GLU A 217 13.36 -12.76 -1.41
C GLU A 217 12.49 -11.63 -0.82
N ALA A 218 11.70 -11.91 0.21
CA ALA A 218 10.93 -10.91 0.93
C ALA A 218 11.79 -9.80 1.55
N GLU A 219 13.00 -10.13 2.04
CA GLU A 219 13.94 -9.12 2.56
C GLU A 219 14.49 -8.26 1.43
N LEU A 220 14.81 -8.84 0.26
CA LEU A 220 15.26 -8.08 -0.90
C LEU A 220 14.18 -7.09 -1.37
N GLY A 221 12.91 -7.52 -1.38
CA GLY A 221 11.78 -6.66 -1.72
C GLY A 221 11.59 -5.51 -0.72
N TYR A 222 11.66 -5.81 0.58
CA TYR A 222 11.57 -4.80 1.63
C TYR A 222 12.70 -3.76 1.54
N VAL A 223 13.93 -4.23 1.33
CA VAL A 223 15.10 -3.36 1.18
C VAL A 223 14.96 -2.45 -0.04
N ALA A 224 14.50 -2.98 -1.18
CA ALA A 224 14.22 -2.17 -2.37
C ALA A 224 13.18 -1.07 -2.09
N ALA A 225 12.10 -1.40 -1.38
CA ALA A 225 11.07 -0.45 -0.99
C ALA A 225 11.64 0.68 -0.10
N LEU A 226 12.35 0.33 0.97
CA LEU A 226 12.95 1.31 1.88
C LEU A 226 13.91 2.25 1.18
N ALA A 227 14.79 1.68 0.37
CA ALA A 227 15.79 2.42 -0.36
C ALA A 227 15.16 3.49 -1.26
N ARG A 228 14.08 3.14 -1.97
CA ARG A 228 13.29 4.07 -2.77
C ARG A 228 12.54 5.11 -1.92
N LEU A 229 11.91 4.69 -0.83
CA LEU A 229 11.18 5.61 0.07
C LEU A 229 12.11 6.67 0.69
N ILE A 230 13.33 6.30 1.05
CA ILE A 230 14.30 7.24 1.64
C ILE A 230 14.92 8.14 0.57
N ALA A 231 15.28 7.60 -0.60
CA ALA A 231 15.78 8.40 -1.71
C ALA A 231 14.78 9.51 -2.09
N ALA A 232 13.48 9.21 -2.11
CA ALA A 232 12.43 10.19 -2.39
C ALA A 232 12.32 11.32 -1.36
N ARG A 233 12.82 11.13 -0.13
CA ARG A 233 12.84 12.17 0.92
C ARG A 233 14.08 13.09 0.86
N GLY A 234 14.95 12.93 -0.14
CA GLY A 234 16.17 13.71 -0.26
C GLY A 234 17.35 13.13 0.52
N GLY A 235 17.25 11.88 1.00
CA GLY A 235 18.42 11.11 1.41
C GLY A 235 19.27 10.79 0.18
N GLY A 236 20.17 11.69 -0.19
CA GLY A 236 21.11 11.46 -1.28
C GLY A 236 21.95 10.21 -1.03
N GLY A 237 22.18 9.41 -2.08
CA GLY A 237 22.95 8.17 -2.03
C GLY A 237 22.37 7.10 -2.96
N ASP A 238 23.18 6.11 -3.32
CA ASP A 238 22.71 4.90 -4.00
C ASP A 238 21.70 4.21 -3.06
N PRO A 239 20.44 3.96 -3.49
CA PRO A 239 19.46 3.17 -2.75
C PRO A 239 20.06 1.87 -2.17
N LEU A 240 20.98 1.24 -2.89
CA LEU A 240 21.65 0.00 -2.49
C LEU A 240 22.73 0.21 -1.41
N GLU A 241 23.34 1.38 -1.34
CA GLU A 241 24.27 1.75 -0.27
C GLU A 241 23.51 2.07 1.01
N LEU A 242 22.36 2.73 0.87
CA LEU A 242 21.49 3.07 1.98
C LEU A 242 20.88 1.81 2.62
N ALA A 243 20.51 0.83 1.79
CA ALA A 243 20.09 -0.50 2.20
C ALA A 243 21.07 -1.23 3.13
N ARG A 244 22.38 -1.11 2.87
CA ARG A 244 23.43 -1.73 3.71
C ARG A 244 23.52 -1.13 5.11
N ARG A 245 23.13 0.13 5.30
CA ARG A 245 23.17 0.81 6.60
C ARG A 245 21.97 0.50 7.49
N LEU A 246 20.93 -0.12 6.92
CA LEU A 246 19.66 -0.42 7.58
C LEU A 246 19.53 -1.89 8.01
N LEU A 247 20.52 -2.71 7.68
CA LEU A 247 20.68 -4.12 8.08
C LEU A 247 21.83 -4.23 9.09
#